data_AF-A0A2K9JX57-F1
#
_entry.id   AF-A0A2K9JX57-F1
#
_cell.length_a   1.000
_cell.length_b   1.000
_cell.length_c   1.000
_cell.angle_alpha   90.00
_cell.angle_beta   90.00
_cell.angle_gamma   90.00
#
_symmetry.space_group_name_H-M   'P 1'
#
loop_
_entity.id
_entity.type
_entity.pdbx_description
1 polymer ?
#
loop_
_entity_poly.entity_id
_entity_poly.type
_entity_poly.pdbx_seq_one_letter_code
_entity_poly.pdbx_strand_id
1 'polypeptide(L)'
;MTIADFFKDMVPILSLVIGVIGIILVTRQVYFARIALEQAAHWNKIHATYSTFDVSAQTELELVAKSYAKNKLNLDIGAHYILTESDAKKIFGDDECLLLFTRYLNTLEGSCAAYQFGAADRELSYHLNGGRVPHKYDTYKTLIDLYREERGNPTILIEIEKTAIEWKERLAEELNEMETNKEHFLKAAVKKLGAKISV
;
A
#
# COMPACT_ATOMS: atom_id res chain seq x y z
N MET A 1 -33.44 -65.40 12.64
CA MET A 1 -32.57 -64.69 11.69
C MET A 1 -31.23 -65.40 11.69
N THR A 2 -30.74 -65.88 10.55
CA THR A 2 -29.42 -66.52 10.51
C THR A 2 -28.33 -65.45 10.56
N ILE A 3 -27.13 -65.83 11.01
CA ILE A 3 -25.96 -64.94 11.00
C ILE A 3 -25.68 -64.43 9.57
N ALA A 4 -25.94 -65.26 8.55
CA ALA A 4 -25.78 -64.88 7.16
C ALA A 4 -26.75 -63.75 6.73
N ASP A 5 -28.01 -63.82 7.17
CA ASP A 5 -29.01 -62.77 6.89
C ASP A 5 -28.62 -61.45 7.57
N PHE A 6 -28.09 -61.52 8.80
CA PHE A 6 -27.57 -60.35 9.50
C PHE A 6 -26.43 -59.67 8.73
N PHE A 7 -25.42 -60.43 8.28
CA PHE A 7 -24.31 -59.86 7.52
C PHE A 7 -24.74 -59.29 6.18
N LYS A 8 -25.71 -59.91 5.50
CA LYS A 8 -26.21 -59.47 4.20
C LYS A 8 -26.93 -58.12 4.27
N ASP A 9 -27.70 -57.87 5.33
CA ASP A 9 -28.53 -56.67 5.42
C ASP A 9 -27.88 -55.56 6.28
N MET A 10 -27.18 -55.88 7.37
CA MET A 10 -26.59 -54.87 8.26
C MET A 10 -25.29 -54.26 7.75
N VAL A 11 -24.41 -55.06 7.11
CA VAL A 11 -23.10 -54.57 6.64
C VAL A 11 -23.23 -53.46 5.58
N PRO A 12 -24.12 -53.57 4.57
CA PRO A 12 -24.32 -52.49 3.61
C PRO A 12 -24.84 -51.20 4.26
N ILE A 13 -25.76 -51.31 5.23
CA ILE A 13 -26.29 -50.15 5.95
C ILE A 13 -25.18 -49.45 6.74
N LEU A 14 -24.38 -50.20 7.49
CA LEU A 14 -23.23 -49.65 8.22
C LEU A 14 -22.21 -49.02 7.28
N SER A 15 -21.92 -49.66 6.15
CA SER A 15 -20.99 -49.13 5.14
C SER A 15 -21.51 -47.83 4.54
N LEU A 16 -22.82 -47.72 4.28
CA LEU A 16 -23.46 -46.50 3.82
C LEU A 16 -23.36 -45.38 4.87
N VAL A 17 -23.64 -45.68 6.14
CA VAL A 17 -23.53 -44.70 7.23
C VAL A 17 -22.10 -44.18 7.37
N ILE A 18 -21.11 -45.09 7.35
CA ILE A 18 -19.69 -44.73 7.39
C ILE A 18 -19.32 -43.89 6.16
N GLY A 19 -19.82 -44.25 4.98
CA GLY A 19 -19.61 -43.49 3.74
C GLY A 19 -20.17 -42.08 3.81
N VAL A 20 -21.41 -41.91 4.31
CA VAL A 20 -22.05 -40.60 4.50
C VAL A 20 -21.26 -39.76 5.51
N ILE A 21 -20.87 -40.34 6.65
CA ILE A 21 -20.04 -39.65 7.65
C ILE A 21 -18.71 -39.22 7.02
N GLY A 22 -18.06 -40.09 6.24
CA GLY A 22 -16.83 -39.77 5.52
C GLY A 22 -16.97 -38.58 4.58
N ILE A 23 -18.05 -38.54 3.77
CA ILE A 23 -18.33 -37.42 2.86
C ILE A 23 -18.54 -36.11 3.63
N ILE A 24 -19.27 -36.14 4.74
CA ILE A 24 -19.49 -34.97 5.59
C ILE A 24 -18.16 -34.44 6.13
N LEU A 25 -17.29 -35.32 6.62
CA LEU A 25 -15.98 -34.93 7.15
C LEU A 25 -15.08 -34.32 6.06
N VAL A 26 -15.00 -34.93 4.88
CA VAL A 26 -14.23 -34.38 3.75
C VAL A 26 -14.77 -33.01 3.33
N THR A 27 -16.08 -32.86 3.23
CA THR A 27 -16.72 -31.58 2.87
C THR A 27 -16.37 -30.49 3.89
N ARG A 28 -16.43 -30.82 5.18
CA ARG A 28 -16.06 -29.91 6.26
C ARG A 28 -14.57 -29.55 6.23
N GLN A 29 -13.70 -30.51 5.91
CA GLN A 29 -12.26 -30.26 5.76
C GLN A 29 -11.96 -29.32 4.59
N VAL A 30 -12.61 -29.51 3.44
CA VAL A 30 -12.48 -28.61 2.29
C VAL A 30 -12.96 -27.21 2.63
N TYR A 31 -14.07 -27.09 3.36
CA TYR A 31 -14.58 -25.79 3.82
C TYR A 31 -13.56 -25.06 4.72
N PHE A 32 -13.00 -25.73 5.73
CA PHE A 32 -11.98 -25.11 6.58
C PHE A 32 -10.69 -24.77 5.83
N ALA A 33 -10.27 -25.62 4.88
CA ALA A 33 -9.11 -25.34 4.05
C ALA A 33 -9.29 -24.07 3.22
N ARG A 34 -10.50 -23.82 2.69
CA ARG A 34 -10.81 -22.57 1.97
C ARG A 34 -10.67 -21.34 2.87
N ILE A 35 -11.25 -21.38 4.06
CA ILE A 35 -11.14 -20.28 5.03
C ILE A 35 -9.67 -20.02 5.39
N ALA A 36 -8.90 -21.09 5.64
CA ALA A 36 -7.48 -20.98 5.97
C ALA A 36 -6.67 -20.36 4.82
N LEU A 37 -6.97 -20.73 3.57
CA LEU A 37 -6.32 -20.15 2.38
C LEU A 37 -6.65 -18.66 2.23
N GLU A 38 -7.89 -18.25 2.45
CA GLU A 38 -8.29 -16.84 2.40
C GLU A 38 -7.58 -16.01 3.49
N GLN A 39 -7.53 -16.52 4.72
CA GLN A 39 -6.82 -15.87 5.82
C GLN A 39 -5.31 -15.80 5.55
N ALA A 40 -4.70 -16.86 5.04
CA ALA A 40 -3.30 -16.88 4.68
C ALA A 40 -2.99 -15.91 3.53
N ALA A 41 -3.86 -15.82 2.52
CA ALA A 41 -3.72 -14.86 1.42
C ALA A 41 -3.79 -13.41 1.94
N HIS A 42 -4.73 -13.12 2.84
CA HIS A 42 -4.83 -11.80 3.46
C HIS A 42 -3.60 -11.46 4.32
N TRP A 43 -3.14 -12.39 5.15
CA TRP A 43 -1.94 -12.20 5.97
C TRP A 43 -0.68 -12.01 5.11
N ASN A 44 -0.53 -12.79 4.04
CA ASN A 44 0.56 -12.63 3.09
C ASN A 44 0.53 -11.26 2.42
N LYS A 45 -0.65 -10.73 2.13
CA LYS A 45 -0.81 -9.39 1.56
C LYS A 45 -0.38 -8.30 2.54
N ILE A 46 -0.75 -8.42 3.83
CA ILE A 46 -0.29 -7.50 4.89
C ILE A 46 1.23 -7.56 5.03
N HIS A 47 1.80 -8.77 5.12
CA HIS A 47 3.24 -8.95 5.21
C HIS A 47 3.96 -8.37 3.98
N ALA A 48 3.42 -8.62 2.79
CA ALA A 48 3.93 -8.05 1.55
C ALA A 48 3.89 -6.52 1.57
N THR A 49 2.86 -5.88 2.12
CA THR A 49 2.83 -4.43 2.30
C THR A 49 4.01 -3.94 3.14
N TYR A 50 4.26 -4.55 4.29
CA TYR A 50 5.38 -4.16 5.16
C TYR A 50 6.76 -4.38 4.52
N SER A 51 6.94 -5.48 3.78
CA SER A 51 8.21 -5.75 3.10
C SER A 51 8.41 -4.85 1.88
N THR A 52 7.33 -4.49 1.19
CA THR A 52 7.36 -3.68 -0.03
C THR A 52 7.59 -2.21 0.28
N PHE A 53 6.94 -1.70 1.32
CA PHE A 53 7.13 -0.34 1.82
C PHE A 53 8.14 -0.33 2.97
N ASP A 54 9.36 -0.79 2.72
CA ASP A 54 10.45 -0.67 3.68
C ASP A 54 10.88 0.80 3.81
N VAL A 55 10.19 1.51 4.71
CA VAL A 55 10.40 2.93 4.98
C VAL A 55 11.83 3.19 5.41
N SER A 56 12.45 2.28 6.16
CA SER A 56 13.82 2.42 6.65
C SER A 56 14.82 2.37 5.49
N ALA A 57 14.76 1.32 4.66
CA ALA A 57 15.64 1.17 3.52
C ALA A 57 15.49 2.34 2.52
N GLN A 58 14.25 2.73 2.21
CA GLN A 58 14.00 3.87 1.32
C GLN A 58 14.54 5.19 1.90
N THR A 59 14.41 5.40 3.21
CA THR A 59 14.90 6.62 3.86
C THR A 59 16.42 6.66 3.87
N GLU A 60 17.09 5.53 4.08
CA GLU A 60 18.55 5.45 3.98
C GLU A 60 19.04 5.80 2.57
N LEU A 61 18.43 5.19 1.53
CA LEU A 61 18.76 5.50 0.13
C LEU A 61 18.57 6.99 -0.19
N GLU A 62 17.46 7.58 0.28
CA GLU A 62 17.20 9.00 0.10
C GLU A 62 18.27 9.87 0.79
N LEU A 63 18.60 9.55 2.05
CA LEU A 63 19.59 10.30 2.82
C LEU A 63 20.98 10.23 2.20
N VAL A 64 21.38 9.08 1.67
CA VAL A 64 22.65 8.92 0.95
C VAL A 64 22.67 9.79 -0.30
N ALA A 65 21.62 9.75 -1.13
CA ALA A 65 21.51 10.57 -2.33
C ALA A 65 21.56 12.08 -2.00
N LYS A 66 20.77 12.51 -1.00
CA LYS A 66 20.74 13.91 -0.53
C LYS A 66 22.08 14.37 0.05
N SER A 67 22.74 13.53 0.85
CA SER A 67 24.03 13.85 1.45
C SER A 67 25.11 14.01 0.38
N TYR A 68 25.11 13.15 -0.64
CA TYR A 68 25.99 13.28 -1.78
C TYR A 68 25.74 14.60 -2.54
N ALA A 69 24.49 14.88 -2.89
CA ALA A 69 24.10 16.12 -3.59
C ALA A 69 24.50 17.38 -2.80
N LYS A 70 24.32 17.38 -1.47
CA LYS A 70 24.74 18.47 -0.60
C LYS A 70 26.25 18.68 -0.62
N ASN A 71 27.03 17.60 -0.48
CA ASN A 71 28.48 17.69 -0.36
C ASN A 71 29.19 17.95 -1.70
N LYS A 72 28.65 17.44 -2.81
CA LYS A 72 29.30 17.49 -4.12
C LYS A 72 28.74 18.57 -5.04
N LEU A 73 27.44 18.80 -4.99
CA LEU A 73 26.74 19.73 -5.88
C LEU A 73 26.28 21.01 -5.15
N ASN A 74 26.56 21.11 -3.85
CA ASN A 74 26.07 22.20 -2.97
C ASN A 74 24.55 22.35 -3.05
N LEU A 75 23.83 21.23 -3.09
CA LEU A 75 22.38 21.17 -3.23
C LEU A 75 21.73 20.62 -1.95
N ASP A 76 21.08 21.48 -1.16
CA ASP A 76 20.45 21.10 0.12
C ASP A 76 18.95 20.78 -0.05
N ILE A 77 18.63 19.51 -0.31
CA ILE A 77 17.26 19.03 -0.54
C ILE A 77 16.59 18.72 0.80
N GLY A 78 16.02 19.75 1.43
CA GLY A 78 15.25 19.63 2.67
C GLY A 78 13.96 18.81 2.54
N ALA A 79 13.15 18.79 3.61
CA ALA A 79 11.84 18.13 3.59
C ALA A 79 10.93 18.79 2.55
N HIS A 80 10.67 20.10 2.66
CA HIS A 80 9.73 20.82 1.80
C HIS A 80 10.34 21.35 0.49
N TYR A 81 11.51 20.85 0.11
CA TYR A 81 12.20 21.33 -1.09
C TYR A 81 11.57 20.72 -2.34
N ILE A 82 11.35 21.53 -3.37
CA ILE A 82 10.92 21.11 -4.71
C ILE A 82 12.08 21.37 -5.65
N LEU A 83 12.55 20.34 -6.37
CA LEU A 83 13.67 20.50 -7.29
C LEU A 83 13.31 21.45 -8.43
N THR A 84 14.19 22.43 -8.69
CA THR A 84 14.11 23.24 -9.91
C THR A 84 14.71 22.49 -11.09
N GLU A 85 14.49 22.97 -12.33
CA GLU A 85 15.14 22.40 -13.52
C GLU A 85 16.68 22.47 -13.44
N SER A 86 17.21 23.53 -12.83
CA SER A 86 18.65 23.69 -12.62
C SER A 86 19.20 22.60 -11.70
N ASP A 87 18.47 22.28 -10.63
CA ASP A 87 18.86 21.23 -9.69
C ASP A 87 18.77 19.85 -10.32
N ALA A 88 17.69 19.58 -11.08
CA ALA A 88 17.54 18.35 -11.84
C ALA A 88 18.69 18.16 -12.84
N LYS A 89 19.10 19.21 -13.56
CA LYS A 89 20.24 19.18 -14.48
C LYS A 89 21.57 18.95 -13.76
N LYS A 90 21.77 19.53 -12.58
CA LYS A 90 22.97 19.25 -11.75
C LYS A 90 23.03 17.79 -11.31
N ILE A 91 21.90 17.23 -10.87
CA ILE A 91 21.81 15.81 -10.48
C ILE A 91 22.06 14.92 -11.70
N PHE A 92 21.43 15.23 -12.85
CA PHE A 92 21.56 14.44 -14.07
C PHE A 92 22.96 14.51 -14.68
N GLY A 93 23.65 15.64 -14.55
CA GLY A 93 25.01 15.82 -15.06
C GLY A 93 26.12 15.19 -14.21
N ASP A 94 25.80 14.62 -13.05
CA ASP A 94 26.74 13.89 -12.20
C ASP A 94 26.32 12.41 -12.10
N ASP A 95 27.08 11.52 -12.75
CA ASP A 95 26.73 10.09 -12.89
C ASP A 95 26.51 9.39 -11.54
N GLU A 96 27.31 9.72 -10.53
CA GLU A 96 27.20 9.11 -9.20
C GLU A 96 25.95 9.60 -8.47
N CYS A 97 25.67 10.91 -8.49
CA CYS A 97 24.46 11.49 -7.93
C CYS A 97 23.21 10.92 -8.62
N LEU A 98 23.21 10.86 -9.96
CA LEU A 98 22.11 10.31 -10.74
C LEU A 98 21.87 8.83 -10.40
N LEU A 99 22.92 8.03 -10.24
CA LEU A 99 22.81 6.64 -9.85
C LEU A 99 22.15 6.49 -8.46
N LEU A 100 22.54 7.32 -7.50
CA LEU A 100 21.98 7.29 -6.14
C LEU A 100 20.49 7.66 -6.14
N PHE A 101 20.11 8.74 -6.82
CA PHE A 101 18.70 9.11 -6.96
C PHE A 101 17.90 8.07 -7.73
N THR A 102 18.47 7.50 -8.80
CA THR A 102 17.82 6.45 -9.59
C THR A 102 17.55 5.20 -8.75
N ARG A 103 18.50 4.77 -7.90
CA ARG A 103 18.30 3.64 -6.97
C ARG A 103 17.16 3.90 -5.99
N TYR A 104 17.12 5.10 -5.40
CA TYR A 104 16.05 5.51 -4.51
C TYR A 104 14.68 5.54 -5.23
N LEU A 105 14.60 6.22 -6.38
CA LEU A 105 13.37 6.35 -7.15
C LEU A 105 12.86 5.00 -7.68
N ASN A 106 13.74 4.12 -8.15
CA ASN A 106 13.35 2.77 -8.58
C ASN A 106 12.80 1.94 -7.41
N THR A 107 13.34 2.11 -6.20
CA THR A 107 12.80 1.44 -5.01
C THR A 107 11.39 1.94 -4.70
N LEU A 108 11.18 3.25 -4.76
CA LEU A 108 9.85 3.85 -4.56
C LEU A 108 8.85 3.42 -5.65
N GLU A 109 9.29 3.35 -6.90
CA GLU A 109 8.51 2.85 -8.05
C GLU A 109 8.11 1.40 -7.85
N GLY A 110 9.01 0.54 -7.38
CA GLY A 110 8.70 -0.84 -7.05
C GLY A 110 7.58 -0.96 -6.01
N SER A 111 7.60 -0.12 -4.97
CA SER A 111 6.54 -0.09 -3.97
C SER A 111 5.20 0.39 -4.54
N CYS A 112 5.23 1.45 -5.36
CA CYS A 112 4.02 1.99 -6.00
C CYS A 112 3.44 1.00 -7.01
N ALA A 113 4.27 0.32 -7.79
CA ALA A 113 3.83 -0.74 -8.70
C ALA A 113 3.15 -1.89 -7.96
N ALA A 114 3.76 -2.38 -6.86
CA ALA A 114 3.16 -3.44 -6.05
C ALA A 114 1.79 -3.03 -5.47
N TYR A 115 1.60 -1.76 -5.12
CA TYR A 115 0.30 -1.21 -4.74
C TYR A 115 -0.70 -1.23 -5.92
N GLN A 116 -0.30 -0.69 -7.07
CA GLN A 116 -1.16 -0.58 -8.26
C GLN A 116 -1.62 -1.96 -8.78
N PHE A 117 -0.72 -2.96 -8.75
CA PHE A 117 -1.03 -4.35 -9.12
C PHE A 117 -1.73 -5.17 -8.02
N GLY A 118 -2.02 -4.58 -6.85
CA GLY A 118 -2.74 -5.23 -5.76
C GLY A 118 -1.95 -6.32 -5.03
N ALA A 119 -0.62 -6.33 -5.18
CA ALA A 119 0.27 -7.19 -4.42
C ALA A 119 0.40 -6.72 -2.95
N ALA A 120 0.27 -5.41 -2.72
CA ALA A 120 0.17 -4.83 -1.39
C ALA A 120 -1.31 -4.53 -1.02
N ASP A 121 -1.61 -4.57 0.27
CA ASP A 121 -2.89 -4.15 0.82
C ASP A 121 -3.10 -2.65 0.62
N ARG A 122 -4.21 -2.27 -0.02
CA ARG A 122 -4.41 -0.88 -0.49
C ARG A 122 -4.59 0.10 0.67
N GLU A 123 -5.45 -0.25 1.62
CA GLU A 123 -5.77 0.61 2.76
C GLU A 123 -4.56 0.76 3.67
N LEU A 124 -3.89 -0.35 3.99
CA LEU A 124 -2.68 -0.30 4.81
C LEU A 124 -1.57 0.49 4.12
N SER A 125 -1.38 0.33 2.81
CA SER A 125 -0.37 1.09 2.05
C SER A 125 -0.62 2.59 2.13
N TYR A 126 -1.87 3.02 1.93
CA TYR A 126 -2.26 4.43 2.05
C TYR A 126 -2.06 4.95 3.48
N HIS A 127 -2.48 4.21 4.51
CA HIS A 127 -2.28 4.68 5.89
C HIS A 127 -0.82 4.81 6.28
N LEU A 128 0.07 3.96 5.75
CA LEU A 128 1.50 4.02 6.03
C LEU A 128 2.22 5.12 5.23
N ASN A 129 1.81 5.37 3.97
CA ASN A 129 2.59 6.18 3.03
C ASN A 129 1.81 7.29 2.33
N GLY A 130 0.54 7.50 2.68
CA GLY A 130 -0.41 8.40 2.03
C GLY A 130 0.09 9.83 1.90
N GLY A 131 0.79 10.35 2.90
CA GLY A 131 1.45 11.66 2.82
C GLY A 131 2.84 11.62 2.19
N ARG A 132 3.56 10.49 2.33
CA ARG A 132 4.95 10.34 1.89
C ARG A 132 5.06 10.30 0.37
N VAL A 133 4.31 9.43 -0.30
CA VAL A 133 4.44 9.24 -1.77
C VAL A 133 4.10 10.53 -2.53
N PRO A 134 2.95 11.20 -2.30
CA PRO A 134 2.65 12.50 -2.89
C PRO A 134 3.75 13.52 -2.71
N HIS A 135 4.26 13.63 -1.48
CA HIS A 135 5.30 14.59 -1.15
C HIS A 135 6.61 14.30 -1.89
N LYS A 136 7.04 13.02 -1.95
CA LYS A 136 8.23 12.62 -2.70
C LYS A 136 8.07 12.83 -4.20
N TYR A 137 6.89 12.54 -4.75
CA TYR A 137 6.60 12.83 -6.15
C TYR A 137 6.77 14.33 -6.43
N ASP A 138 6.19 15.20 -5.60
CA ASP A 138 6.32 16.66 -5.78
C ASP A 138 7.76 17.15 -5.69
N THR A 139 8.54 16.63 -4.72
CA THR A 139 9.96 16.97 -4.60
C THR A 139 10.75 16.59 -5.84
N TYR A 140 10.53 15.39 -6.40
CA TYR A 140 11.36 14.82 -7.45
C TYR A 140 10.77 14.89 -8.87
N LYS A 141 9.57 15.44 -9.04
CA LYS A 141 8.86 15.49 -10.34
C LYS A 141 9.74 16.05 -11.45
N THR A 142 10.41 17.18 -11.22
CA THR A 142 11.28 17.82 -12.22
C THR A 142 12.44 16.91 -12.67
N LEU A 143 13.01 16.12 -11.76
CA LEU A 143 14.05 15.15 -12.10
C LEU A 143 13.48 13.96 -12.88
N ILE A 144 12.30 13.47 -12.50
CA ILE A 144 11.59 12.39 -13.20
C ILE A 144 11.27 12.82 -14.63
N ASP A 145 10.75 14.02 -14.82
CA ASP A 145 10.40 14.57 -16.14
C ASP A 145 11.64 14.70 -17.03
N LEU A 146 12.73 15.25 -16.49
CA LEU A 146 14.02 15.31 -17.20
C LEU A 146 14.51 13.90 -17.59
N TYR A 147 14.39 12.93 -16.68
CA TYR A 147 14.80 11.56 -16.94
C TYR A 147 13.98 10.90 -18.05
N ARG A 148 12.68 11.19 -18.14
CA ARG A 148 11.78 10.72 -19.21
C ARG A 148 12.14 11.35 -20.56
N GLU A 149 12.44 12.65 -20.57
CA GLU A 149 12.83 13.40 -21.77
C GLU A 149 14.15 12.85 -22.35
N GLU A 150 15.20 12.77 -21.53
CA GLU A 150 16.53 12.31 -21.93
C GLU A 150 16.54 10.85 -22.41
N ARG A 151 15.61 10.03 -21.91
CA ARG A 151 15.46 8.63 -22.32
C ARG A 151 14.43 8.43 -23.43
N GLY A 152 13.69 9.46 -23.83
CA GLY A 152 12.60 9.37 -24.79
C GLY A 152 11.50 8.39 -24.38
N ASN A 153 11.27 8.20 -23.08
CA ASN A 153 10.27 7.25 -22.57
C ASN A 153 9.41 7.89 -21.47
N PRO A 154 8.13 8.22 -21.76
CA PRO A 154 7.25 8.87 -20.79
C PRO A 154 6.80 7.94 -19.65
N THR A 155 6.99 6.62 -19.76
CA THR A 155 6.50 5.66 -18.75
C THR A 155 7.50 5.39 -17.63
N ILE A 156 8.69 5.98 -17.68
CA ILE A 156 9.68 5.80 -16.61
C ILE A 156 9.12 6.39 -15.31
N LEU A 157 9.13 5.59 -14.23
CA LEU A 157 8.67 6.00 -12.91
C LEU A 157 7.19 6.46 -12.89
N ILE A 158 6.34 5.83 -13.72
CA ILE A 158 4.93 6.22 -13.88
C ILE A 158 4.06 5.77 -12.72
N GLU A 159 4.41 4.67 -12.04
CA GLU A 159 3.58 4.17 -10.94
C GLU A 159 3.66 5.06 -9.70
N ILE A 160 4.79 5.74 -9.46
CA ILE A 160 4.90 6.83 -8.47
C ILE A 160 3.90 7.93 -8.76
N GLU A 161 3.83 8.41 -10.01
CA GLU A 161 2.94 9.50 -10.41
C GLU A 161 1.47 9.13 -10.24
N LYS A 162 1.06 7.96 -10.75
CA LYS A 162 -0.32 7.47 -10.60
C LYS A 162 -0.72 7.37 -9.14
N THR A 163 0.12 6.74 -8.32
CA THR A 163 -0.13 6.55 -6.89
C THR A 163 -0.17 7.88 -6.14
N ALA A 164 0.73 8.82 -6.47
CA ALA A 164 0.75 10.14 -5.88
C ALA A 164 -0.53 10.94 -6.20
N ILE A 165 -1.02 10.89 -7.45
CA ILE A 165 -2.25 11.58 -7.85
C ILE A 165 -3.45 10.98 -7.10
N GLU A 166 -3.61 9.66 -7.15
CA GLU A 166 -4.69 8.93 -6.46
C GLU A 166 -4.72 9.26 -4.96
N TRP A 167 -3.55 9.25 -4.30
CA TRP A 167 -3.49 9.53 -2.86
C TRP A 167 -3.69 11.00 -2.50
N LYS A 168 -3.35 11.94 -3.38
CA LYS A 168 -3.67 13.36 -3.19
C LYS A 168 -5.16 13.61 -3.25
N GLU A 169 -5.84 12.99 -4.21
CA GLU A 169 -7.29 13.08 -4.36
C GLU A 169 -7.98 12.55 -3.11
N ARG A 170 -7.61 11.35 -2.67
CA ARG A 170 -8.11 10.76 -1.43
C ARG A 170 -7.83 11.63 -0.19
N LEU A 171 -6.62 12.17 -0.06
CA LEU A 171 -6.28 13.05 1.06
C LEU A 171 -7.14 14.31 1.08
N ALA A 172 -7.42 14.90 -0.09
CA ALA A 172 -8.30 16.05 -0.20
C ALA A 172 -9.75 15.71 0.20
N GLU A 173 -10.25 14.54 -0.18
CA GLU A 173 -11.57 14.03 0.23
C GLU A 173 -11.64 13.84 1.75
N GLU A 174 -10.68 13.13 2.35
CA GLU A 174 -10.62 12.90 3.80
C GLU A 174 -10.55 14.21 4.59
N LEU A 175 -9.80 15.21 4.11
CA LEU A 175 -9.74 16.54 4.74
C LEU A 175 -11.08 17.27 4.69
N ASN A 176 -11.78 17.25 3.55
CA ASN A 176 -13.10 17.86 3.40
C ASN A 176 -14.15 17.20 4.31
N GLU A 177 -14.10 15.87 4.46
CA GLU A 177 -14.95 15.13 5.39
C GLU A 177 -14.67 15.51 6.84
N MET A 178 -13.40 15.65 7.22
CA MET A 178 -13.00 16.09 8.56
C MET A 178 -13.49 17.50 8.87
N GLU A 179 -13.40 18.44 7.93
CA GLU A 179 -13.91 19.80 8.10
C GLU A 179 -15.43 19.82 8.27
N THR A 180 -16.15 19.08 7.43
CA THR A 180 -17.61 18.95 7.52
C THR A 180 -18.05 18.35 8.86
N ASN A 181 -17.37 17.29 9.30
CA ASN A 181 -17.64 16.65 10.59
C ASN A 181 -17.35 17.61 11.76
N LYS A 182 -16.24 18.35 11.71
CA LYS A 182 -15.88 19.36 12.71
C LYS A 182 -16.96 20.43 12.83
N GLU A 183 -17.49 20.95 11.72
CA GLU A 183 -18.59 21.90 11.74
C GLU A 183 -19.86 21.32 12.37
N HIS A 184 -20.20 20.07 12.03
CA HIS A 184 -21.37 19.39 12.60
C HIS A 184 -21.22 19.23 14.12
N PHE A 185 -20.05 18.80 14.61
CA PHE A 185 -19.75 18.71 16.03
C PHE A 185 -19.83 20.06 16.75
N LEU A 186 -19.28 21.13 16.14
CA LEU A 186 -19.36 22.48 16.69
C LEU A 186 -20.80 22.98 16.78
N LYS A 187 -21.62 22.80 15.74
CA LYS A 187 -23.05 23.16 15.75
C LYS A 187 -23.81 22.39 16.83
N ALA A 188 -23.55 21.09 16.98
CA ALA A 188 -24.16 20.27 18.02
C ALA A 188 -23.75 20.72 19.44
N ALA A 189 -22.48 21.06 19.64
CA ALA A 189 -21.96 21.56 20.92
C ALA A 189 -22.57 22.92 21.29
N VAL A 190 -22.64 23.87 20.35
CA VAL A 190 -23.27 25.19 20.56
C VAL A 190 -24.75 25.04 20.91
N LYS A 191 -25.50 24.19 20.20
CA LYS A 191 -26.92 23.91 20.50
C LYS A 191 -27.11 23.37 21.93
N LYS A 192 -26.22 22.46 22.36
CA LYS A 192 -26.25 21.87 23.71
C LYS A 192 -25.91 22.88 24.81
N LEU A 193 -24.98 23.81 24.55
CA LEU A 193 -24.63 24.88 25.49
C LEU A 193 -25.72 25.95 25.57
N GLY A 194 -26.29 26.36 24.43
CA GLY A 194 -27.41 27.31 24.39
C GLY A 194 -28.63 26.81 25.17
N ALA A 195 -28.98 25.52 25.03
CA ALA A 195 -30.06 24.89 25.79
C ALA A 195 -29.82 24.82 27.31
N LYS A 196 -28.57 24.91 27.77
CA LYS A 196 -28.22 24.93 29.21
C LYS A 196 -28.29 26.32 29.84
N ILE A 197 -28.18 27.38 29.05
CA ILE A 197 -28.20 28.77 29.54
C ILE A 197 -29.64 29.31 29.63
N SER A 198 -30.58 28.69 28.92
CA SER A 198 -32.01 29.04 28.92
C SER A 198 -32.84 28.36 30.04
N VAL A 199 -32.21 27.97 31.16
CA VAL A 199 -32.87 27.36 32.34
C VAL A 199 -32.70 28.26 33.55
#